data_AF-A0A954QR36-F1
#
_entry.id   AF-A0A954QR36-F1
#
_cell.length_a   1.000
_cell.length_b   1.000
_cell.length_c   1.000
_cell.angle_alpha   90.00
_cell.angle_beta   90.00
_cell.angle_gamma   90.00
#
_symmetry.space_group_name_H-M   'P 1'
#
loop_
_entity.id
_entity.type
_entity.pdbx_description
1 polymer ?
#
loop_
_entity_poly.entity_id
_entity_poly.type
_entity_poly.pdbx_seq_one_letter_code
_entity_poly.pdbx_strand_id
1 'polypeptide(L)'
;MNRPCYFGLAVVTAALLAGCNTNSTDTAADAAAPTTEAAVTPAASMSLPVAKEAMDGYVLIAPLRSRETYLLNSDKQVVHSWTSNYPPAASVYLLPNGDLLRTARDPDYKHFHGGGIGGLLERFSWDGELLWSFRYADEQHCAHHDIAVLPNGNVLMIAWERKSVEEAIAQGRDPKLLKDDLWPDYVVEIQPEGTTGGKVVWEWHMWDHLIQEFDRNQPNYGIVYTHPGLIDINNTGASPPAGPDELAKLRSLGYVGGGDDDDDDSDQRKRADWMHTNAIDYNPELDQIALSAKHFSEIWIIDHSTTTEEAASHQGGKAGKGGDLLYRWGNPWAYKSGTLDDKQLYDQHDVRWIPPGLPGAGDLTAFNNGAGRGYSSIIEITPPIKADGTYTLGDDDRYGPSEL
;
A
#
# COMPACT_ATOMS: atom_id res chain seq x y z
N MET A 1 -25.77 -3.17 3.86
CA MET A 1 -25.56 -2.76 2.46
C MET A 1 -24.41 -3.60 1.95
N ASN A 2 -24.63 -4.45 0.95
CA ASN A 2 -23.62 -5.39 0.47
C ASN A 2 -22.59 -4.63 -0.39
N ARG A 3 -21.38 -4.44 0.13
CA ARG A 3 -20.21 -4.11 -0.70
C ARG A 3 -19.92 -5.34 -1.58
N PRO A 4 -19.72 -5.22 -2.90
CA PRO A 4 -19.13 -6.29 -3.69
C PRO A 4 -17.76 -6.66 -3.11
N CYS A 5 -17.46 -7.95 -2.99
CA CYS A 5 -16.11 -8.40 -2.64
C CYS A 5 -15.16 -8.05 -3.78
N TYR A 6 -14.39 -6.97 -3.64
CA TYR A 6 -13.26 -6.69 -4.53
C TYR A 6 -12.05 -7.44 -3.97
N PHE A 7 -11.67 -8.54 -4.61
CA PHE A 7 -10.29 -9.01 -4.48
C PHE A 7 -9.44 -8.06 -5.32
N GLY A 8 -8.69 -7.18 -4.66
CA GLY A 8 -7.60 -6.47 -5.32
C GLY A 8 -6.61 -7.53 -5.77
N LEU A 9 -6.50 -7.76 -7.07
CA LEU A 9 -5.61 -8.79 -7.58
C LEU A 9 -4.16 -8.39 -7.22
N ALA A 10 -3.62 -9.03 -6.18
CA ALA A 10 -2.20 -9.04 -5.90
C ALA A 10 -1.46 -9.43 -7.19
N VAL A 11 -0.45 -8.62 -7.55
CA VAL A 11 0.34 -8.77 -8.78
C VAL A 11 0.93 -10.18 -8.84
N VAL A 12 0.30 -11.08 -9.57
CA VAL A 12 0.93 -12.34 -9.99
C VAL A 12 1.84 -12.00 -11.16
N THR A 13 3.11 -11.75 -10.85
CA THR A 13 4.16 -11.68 -11.88
C THR A 13 4.30 -13.08 -12.48
N ALA A 14 3.73 -13.31 -13.66
CA ALA A 14 3.98 -14.52 -14.42
C ALA A 14 5.44 -14.50 -14.93
N ALA A 15 6.31 -15.28 -14.30
CA ALA A 15 7.62 -15.58 -14.84
C ALA A 15 7.45 -16.44 -16.11
N LEU A 16 7.63 -15.83 -17.28
CA LEU A 16 7.76 -16.55 -18.54
C LEU A 16 9.14 -17.20 -18.61
N LEU A 17 9.20 -18.50 -18.31
CA LEU A 17 10.26 -19.39 -18.75
C LEU A 17 10.12 -19.59 -20.27
N ALA A 18 10.78 -18.74 -21.07
CA ALA A 18 10.99 -19.02 -22.48
C ALA A 18 12.31 -19.77 -22.65
N GLY A 19 12.20 -21.10 -22.81
CA GLY A 19 13.31 -21.95 -23.25
C GLY A 19 13.76 -21.59 -24.67
N CYS A 20 15.06 -21.66 -24.89
CA CYS A 20 15.76 -21.36 -26.13
C CYS A 20 15.22 -22.17 -27.34
N ASN A 21 15.10 -21.52 -28.50
CA ASN A 21 15.56 -22.14 -29.74
C ASN A 21 15.99 -21.10 -30.78
N THR A 22 17.07 -21.43 -31.48
CA THR A 22 17.88 -20.59 -32.37
C THR A 22 17.53 -20.74 -33.86
N ASN A 23 17.97 -19.75 -34.66
CA ASN A 23 18.10 -19.69 -36.15
C ASN A 23 16.81 -19.33 -36.93
N SER A 24 16.81 -18.54 -38.00
CA SER A 24 17.82 -17.85 -38.83
C SER A 24 17.12 -16.82 -39.77
N THR A 25 17.84 -15.76 -40.18
CA THR A 25 17.79 -14.94 -41.45
C THR A 25 16.57 -15.09 -42.38
N ASP A 26 15.92 -14.05 -42.97
CA ASP A 26 16.47 -13.09 -43.94
C ASP A 26 15.40 -12.07 -44.46
N THR A 27 15.90 -10.91 -44.91
CA THR A 27 15.45 -9.88 -45.90
C THR A 27 14.00 -9.60 -46.34
N ALA A 28 13.61 -8.32 -46.15
CA ALA A 28 13.13 -7.27 -47.08
C ALA A 28 11.96 -7.43 -48.10
N ALA A 29 11.07 -6.41 -48.03
CA ALA A 29 10.51 -5.57 -49.10
C ALA A 29 9.05 -5.78 -49.61
N ASP A 30 8.32 -4.66 -49.50
CA ASP A 30 7.48 -3.99 -50.50
C ASP A 30 5.94 -3.98 -50.39
N ALA A 31 5.42 -2.84 -50.85
CA ALA A 31 4.19 -2.16 -50.46
C ALA A 31 2.88 -2.63 -51.10
N ALA A 32 1.75 -2.38 -50.42
CA ALA A 32 0.49 -1.89 -51.01
C ALA A 32 -0.54 -1.53 -49.91
N ALA A 33 -1.15 -0.34 -50.00
CA ALA A 33 -2.50 -0.07 -49.49
C ALA A 33 -3.48 -0.23 -50.67
N PRO A 34 -4.73 -0.70 -50.48
CA PRO A 34 -5.78 0.21 -50.01
C PRO A 34 -6.95 -0.41 -49.21
N THR A 35 -7.60 0.47 -48.43
CA THR A 35 -9.03 0.53 -48.04
C THR A 35 -9.83 -0.76 -47.79
N THR A 36 -10.32 -0.92 -46.56
CA THR A 36 -11.70 -1.34 -46.21
C THR A 36 -11.89 -1.22 -44.69
N GLU A 37 -13.13 -0.98 -44.24
CA GLU A 37 -13.54 -0.83 -42.83
C GLU A 37 -12.85 -1.86 -41.92
N ALA A 38 -12.04 -1.39 -40.97
CA ALA A 38 -11.51 -2.23 -39.92
C ALA A 38 -12.65 -2.54 -38.94
N ALA A 39 -13.32 -3.68 -39.15
CA ALA A 39 -14.03 -4.37 -38.10
C ALA A 39 -13.11 -4.47 -36.88
N VAL A 40 -13.60 -4.04 -35.72
CA VAL A 40 -12.94 -4.21 -34.43
C VAL A 40 -12.60 -5.69 -34.28
N THR A 41 -11.31 -6.01 -34.39
CA THR A 41 -10.81 -7.35 -34.14
C THR A 41 -10.97 -7.61 -32.64
N PRO A 42 -11.51 -8.76 -32.22
CA PRO A 42 -11.60 -9.07 -30.80
C PRO A 42 -10.18 -9.04 -30.22
N ALA A 43 -9.99 -8.22 -29.19
CA ALA A 43 -8.75 -8.12 -28.45
C ALA A 43 -8.24 -9.52 -28.07
N ALA A 44 -6.92 -9.69 -28.12
CA ALA A 44 -6.22 -10.91 -27.74
C ALA A 44 -6.83 -11.52 -26.47
N SER A 45 -7.13 -12.82 -26.50
CA SER A 45 -7.68 -13.53 -25.34
C SER A 45 -6.71 -13.44 -24.17
N MET A 46 -7.01 -12.60 -23.18
CA MET A 46 -6.37 -12.67 -21.87
C MET A 46 -6.84 -13.96 -21.18
N SER A 47 -6.03 -15.00 -21.20
CA SER A 47 -6.29 -16.19 -20.39
C SER A 47 -5.83 -15.93 -18.96
N LEU A 48 -6.74 -15.42 -18.12
CA LEU A 48 -6.53 -15.43 -16.67
C LEU A 48 -6.91 -16.81 -16.11
N PRO A 49 -6.03 -17.47 -15.35
CA PRO A 49 -6.37 -18.71 -14.67
C PRO A 49 -7.25 -18.42 -13.44
N VAL A 50 -8.48 -17.94 -13.66
CA VAL A 50 -9.52 -17.93 -12.63
C VAL A 50 -10.16 -19.31 -12.63
N ALA A 51 -10.15 -19.99 -11.47
CA ALA A 51 -10.88 -21.23 -11.28
C ALA A 51 -12.38 -20.95 -11.42
N LYS A 52 -13.09 -21.74 -12.23
CA LYS A 52 -14.52 -21.52 -12.54
C LYS A 52 -15.43 -21.60 -11.29
N GLU A 53 -14.92 -22.19 -10.21
CA GLU A 53 -15.61 -22.40 -8.94
C GLU A 53 -15.36 -21.27 -7.92
N ALA A 54 -14.49 -20.28 -8.23
CA ALA A 54 -14.02 -19.31 -7.25
C ALA A 54 -14.83 -17.99 -7.17
N MET A 55 -15.66 -17.65 -8.17
CA MET A 55 -16.38 -16.38 -8.21
C MET A 55 -17.70 -16.48 -9.01
N ASP A 56 -18.85 -16.30 -8.34
CA ASP A 56 -20.07 -15.84 -9.00
C ASP A 56 -20.01 -14.30 -9.09
N GLY A 57 -19.81 -13.74 -10.29
CA GLY A 57 -19.78 -12.29 -10.47
C GLY A 57 -18.92 -11.79 -11.63
N TYR A 58 -18.54 -10.51 -11.56
CA TYR A 58 -17.66 -9.85 -12.51
C TYR A 58 -16.28 -9.60 -11.88
N VAL A 59 -15.24 -9.57 -12.72
CA VAL A 59 -13.87 -9.21 -12.33
C VAL A 59 -13.49 -7.90 -13.00
N LEU A 60 -13.10 -6.91 -12.20
CA LEU A 60 -12.63 -5.61 -12.68
C LEU A 60 -11.10 -5.59 -12.70
N ILE A 61 -10.50 -5.23 -13.83
CA ILE A 61 -9.04 -5.29 -14.01
C ILE A 61 -8.56 -4.05 -14.76
N ALA A 62 -7.55 -3.39 -14.20
CA ALA A 62 -6.80 -2.31 -14.85
C ALA A 62 -5.33 -2.74 -15.05
N PRO A 63 -4.95 -3.31 -16.21
CA PRO A 63 -3.59 -3.78 -16.43
C PRO A 63 -2.57 -2.63 -16.36
N LEU A 64 -1.49 -2.82 -15.59
CA LEU A 64 -0.50 -1.78 -15.24
C LEU A 64 0.16 -1.05 -16.42
N ARG A 65 0.19 -1.67 -17.60
CA ARG A 65 0.79 -1.11 -18.83
C ARG A 65 -0.23 -0.81 -19.92
N SER A 66 -1.53 -0.86 -19.59
CA SER A 66 -2.63 -0.52 -20.49
C SER A 66 -3.24 0.82 -20.08
N ARG A 67 -3.90 1.48 -21.02
CA ARG A 67 -4.81 2.61 -20.75
C ARG A 67 -6.25 2.16 -20.51
N GLU A 68 -6.53 0.91 -20.85
CA GLU A 68 -7.84 0.29 -20.74
C GLU A 68 -8.06 -0.30 -19.33
N THR A 69 -9.30 -0.22 -18.89
CA THR A 69 -9.83 -0.96 -17.75
C THR A 69 -10.96 -1.87 -18.24
N TYR A 70 -10.99 -3.12 -17.80
CA TYR A 70 -11.93 -4.13 -18.28
C TYR A 70 -12.81 -4.67 -17.16
N LEU A 71 -14.07 -4.90 -17.47
CA LEU A 71 -14.99 -5.70 -16.66
C LEU A 71 -15.21 -7.04 -17.37
N LEU A 72 -14.87 -8.14 -16.70
CA LEU A 72 -14.99 -9.50 -17.23
C LEU A 72 -16.12 -10.24 -16.52
N ASN A 73 -16.92 -11.02 -17.26
CA ASN A 73 -17.87 -11.96 -16.66
C ASN A 73 -17.17 -13.26 -16.19
N SER A 74 -17.92 -14.17 -15.56
CA SER A 74 -17.43 -15.47 -15.10
C SER A 74 -16.91 -16.39 -16.22
N ASP A 75 -17.32 -16.16 -17.47
CA ASP A 75 -16.79 -16.81 -18.67
C ASP A 75 -15.52 -16.14 -19.22
N LYS A 76 -14.94 -15.18 -18.49
CA LYS A 76 -13.72 -14.41 -18.84
C LYS A 76 -13.88 -13.56 -20.10
N GLN A 77 -15.11 -13.24 -20.47
CA GLN A 77 -15.41 -12.35 -21.59
C GLN A 77 -15.43 -10.91 -21.09
N VAL A 78 -14.79 -10.01 -21.82
CA VAL A 78 -14.92 -8.57 -21.59
C VAL A 78 -16.36 -8.16 -21.91
N VAL A 79 -17.09 -7.73 -20.90
CA VAL A 79 -18.48 -7.24 -21.04
C VAL A 79 -18.54 -5.72 -21.11
N HIS A 80 -17.49 -5.04 -20.64
CA HIS A 80 -17.39 -3.58 -20.66
C HIS A 80 -15.92 -3.14 -20.54
N SER A 81 -15.61 -1.94 -21.04
CA SER A 81 -14.29 -1.35 -20.94
C SER A 81 -14.32 0.18 -20.90
N TRP A 82 -13.39 0.77 -20.15
CA TRP A 82 -13.15 2.20 -20.09
C TRP A 82 -11.73 2.53 -20.56
N THR A 83 -11.56 3.63 -21.28
CA THR A 83 -10.27 4.10 -21.79
C THR A 83 -9.87 5.40 -21.11
N SER A 84 -8.69 5.44 -20.50
CA SER A 84 -8.08 6.68 -19.98
C SER A 84 -6.94 7.16 -20.89
N ASN A 85 -6.57 8.43 -20.76
CA ASN A 85 -5.33 8.95 -21.34
C ASN A 85 -4.08 8.49 -20.57
N TYR A 86 -4.24 7.92 -19.38
CA TYR A 86 -3.17 7.59 -18.44
C TYR A 86 -3.15 6.08 -18.12
N PRO A 87 -1.95 5.48 -17.94
CA PRO A 87 -1.83 4.16 -17.33
C PRO A 87 -2.39 4.16 -15.89
N PRO A 88 -2.91 3.03 -15.38
CA PRO A 88 -3.41 2.95 -14.01
C PRO A 88 -2.28 2.97 -12.98
N ALA A 89 -2.62 3.25 -11.73
CA ALA A 89 -1.69 3.24 -10.60
C ALA A 89 -2.18 2.30 -9.48
N ALA A 90 -2.30 1.02 -9.82
CA ALA A 90 -2.65 -0.12 -8.95
C ALA A 90 -4.12 -0.28 -8.51
N SER A 91 -4.93 0.78 -8.41
CA SER A 91 -6.28 0.66 -7.82
C SER A 91 -7.42 1.11 -8.73
N VAL A 92 -8.51 0.34 -8.66
CA VAL A 92 -9.68 0.50 -9.51
C VAL A 92 -10.94 0.03 -8.78
N TYR A 93 -12.00 0.82 -8.87
CA TYR A 93 -13.27 0.63 -8.18
C TYR A 93 -14.42 0.81 -9.16
N LEU A 94 -15.36 -0.13 -9.15
CA LEU A 94 -16.68 0.07 -9.75
C LEU A 94 -17.61 0.58 -8.66
N LEU A 95 -18.02 1.85 -8.72
CA LEU A 95 -18.86 2.45 -7.70
C LEU A 95 -20.30 1.92 -7.77
N PRO A 96 -21.09 2.00 -6.68
CA PRO A 96 -22.47 1.48 -6.66
C PRO A 96 -23.41 2.10 -7.70
N ASN A 97 -23.10 3.31 -8.19
CA ASN A 97 -23.85 3.99 -9.25
C ASN A 97 -23.43 3.55 -10.67
N GLY A 98 -22.44 2.65 -10.80
CA GLY A 98 -21.90 2.18 -12.07
C GLY A 98 -20.69 2.97 -12.58
N ASP A 99 -20.28 4.03 -11.90
CA ASP A 99 -19.09 4.80 -12.31
C ASP A 99 -17.82 4.01 -12.05
N LEU A 100 -16.81 4.20 -12.90
CA LEU A 100 -15.46 3.73 -12.64
C LEU A 100 -14.68 4.81 -11.90
N LEU A 101 -14.15 4.51 -10.72
CA LEU A 101 -13.13 5.32 -10.07
C LEU A 101 -11.79 4.58 -10.16
N ARG A 102 -10.73 5.25 -10.59
CA ARG A 102 -9.40 4.63 -10.74
C ARG A 102 -8.30 5.59 -10.35
N THR A 103 -7.20 5.02 -9.88
CA THR A 103 -5.93 5.73 -9.79
C THR A 103 -5.21 5.67 -11.14
N ALA A 104 -4.42 6.67 -11.42
CA ALA A 104 -3.67 6.82 -12.65
C ALA A 104 -2.27 7.37 -12.38
N ARG A 105 -1.33 7.00 -13.24
CA ARG A 105 0.04 7.48 -13.19
C ARG A 105 0.15 8.80 -13.92
N ASP A 106 0.66 9.81 -13.24
CA ASP A 106 1.04 11.07 -13.85
C ASP A 106 2.32 10.89 -14.70
N PRO A 107 2.26 10.99 -16.04
CA PRO A 107 3.41 10.73 -16.90
C PRO A 107 4.44 11.87 -16.89
N ASP A 108 4.03 13.08 -16.49
CA ASP A 108 4.88 14.27 -16.52
C ASP A 108 5.64 14.48 -15.20
N TYR A 109 5.28 13.72 -14.17
CA TYR A 109 5.79 13.88 -12.83
C TYR A 109 7.06 13.07 -12.55
N LYS A 110 8.05 13.69 -11.87
CA LYS A 110 9.42 13.19 -11.78
C LYS A 110 10.12 13.34 -10.42
N HIS A 111 9.45 13.65 -9.31
CA HIS A 111 10.16 13.73 -8.02
C HIS A 111 10.06 12.41 -7.24
N PHE A 112 8.86 11.89 -6.99
CA PHE A 112 8.70 10.53 -6.44
C PHE A 112 8.91 9.43 -7.48
N HIS A 113 9.51 8.31 -7.04
CA HIS A 113 9.74 7.11 -7.84
C HIS A 113 9.69 5.86 -6.95
N GLY A 114 8.62 5.07 -7.08
CA GLY A 114 8.44 3.84 -6.32
C GLY A 114 7.46 2.90 -7.00
N GLY A 115 7.31 1.69 -6.45
CA GLY A 115 6.21 0.80 -6.84
C GLY A 115 4.87 1.50 -6.59
N GLY A 116 3.87 1.24 -7.44
CA GLY A 116 2.53 1.82 -7.27
C GLY A 116 2.41 3.34 -7.46
N ILE A 117 3.45 4.03 -7.93
CA ILE A 117 3.41 5.47 -8.20
C ILE A 117 2.17 5.87 -9.03
N GLY A 118 1.42 6.83 -8.49
CA GLY A 118 0.22 7.37 -9.12
C GLY A 118 0.33 8.87 -9.35
N GLY A 119 -0.39 9.63 -8.54
CA GLY A 119 -0.48 11.09 -8.64
C GLY A 119 -1.77 11.61 -9.27
N LEU A 120 -2.60 10.75 -9.85
CA LEU A 120 -3.88 11.10 -10.47
C LEU A 120 -5.01 10.18 -10.01
N LEU A 121 -6.20 10.74 -9.83
CA LEU A 121 -7.46 10.01 -9.72
C LEU A 121 -8.38 10.43 -10.86
N GLU A 122 -9.14 9.48 -11.39
CA GLU A 122 -10.13 9.71 -12.45
C GLU A 122 -11.43 8.97 -12.14
N ARG A 123 -12.56 9.65 -12.31
CA ARG A 123 -13.90 9.03 -12.30
C ARG A 123 -14.52 9.12 -13.69
N PHE A 124 -14.89 7.98 -14.25
CA PHE A 124 -15.62 7.87 -15.50
C PHE A 124 -17.05 7.40 -15.25
N SER A 125 -17.99 7.86 -16.08
CA SER A 125 -19.33 7.28 -16.14
C SER A 125 -19.29 5.85 -16.67
N TRP A 126 -20.39 5.12 -16.53
CA TRP A 126 -20.56 3.83 -17.20
C TRP A 126 -20.36 3.92 -18.71
N ASP A 127 -20.70 5.04 -19.36
CA ASP A 127 -20.56 5.21 -20.81
C ASP A 127 -19.16 5.66 -21.25
N GLY A 128 -18.21 5.80 -20.30
CA GLY A 128 -16.82 6.20 -20.60
C GLY A 128 -16.57 7.70 -20.63
N GLU A 129 -17.51 8.53 -20.19
CA GLU A 129 -17.31 9.97 -20.06
C GLU A 129 -16.47 10.28 -18.81
N LEU A 130 -15.41 11.08 -18.93
CA LEU A 130 -14.65 11.55 -17.77
C LEU A 130 -15.50 12.56 -16.97
N LEU A 131 -15.97 12.13 -15.79
CA LEU A 131 -16.82 12.94 -14.91
C LEU A 131 -16.00 13.80 -13.94
N TRP A 132 -14.85 13.29 -13.51
CA TRP A 132 -14.00 13.98 -12.53
C TRP A 132 -12.54 13.55 -12.66
N SER A 133 -11.61 14.47 -12.44
CA SER A 133 -10.18 14.16 -12.31
C SER A 133 -9.52 15.00 -11.22
N PHE A 134 -8.50 14.43 -10.58
CA PHE A 134 -7.74 15.12 -9.55
C PHE A 134 -6.27 14.76 -9.65
N ARG A 135 -5.42 15.78 -9.74
CA ARG A 135 -3.96 15.65 -9.71
C ARG A 135 -3.48 16.05 -8.32
N TYR A 136 -2.74 15.15 -7.71
CA TYR A 136 -2.17 15.34 -6.38
C TYR A 136 -0.64 15.32 -6.39
N ALA A 137 -0.01 14.83 -7.46
CA ALA A 137 1.45 14.82 -7.52
C ALA A 137 2.05 16.22 -7.73
N ASP A 138 2.94 16.63 -6.82
CA ASP A 138 3.82 17.80 -6.92
C ASP A 138 5.16 17.55 -6.20
N GLU A 139 6.06 18.53 -6.11
CA GLU A 139 7.41 18.33 -5.53
C GLU A 139 7.43 17.84 -4.08
N GLN A 140 6.32 17.99 -3.34
CA GLN A 140 6.22 17.66 -1.91
C GLN A 140 5.45 16.37 -1.65
N HIS A 141 4.51 15.99 -2.52
CA HIS A 141 3.73 14.77 -2.31
C HIS A 141 3.29 14.07 -3.60
N CYS A 142 3.02 12.76 -3.51
CA CYS A 142 2.46 11.97 -4.60
C CYS A 142 1.64 10.78 -4.09
N ALA A 143 0.40 10.68 -4.55
CA ALA A 143 -0.44 9.53 -4.28
C ALA A 143 0.10 8.25 -4.91
N HIS A 144 0.00 7.13 -4.20
CA HIS A 144 0.44 5.82 -4.70
C HIS A 144 -0.48 4.70 -4.24
N HIS A 145 -0.40 3.59 -4.97
CA HIS A 145 -1.08 2.33 -4.70
C HIS A 145 -2.62 2.40 -4.62
N ASP A 146 -3.19 2.80 -3.49
CA ASP A 146 -4.58 2.52 -3.15
C ASP A 146 -5.33 3.71 -2.55
N ILE A 147 -6.65 3.62 -2.66
CA ILE A 147 -7.62 4.60 -2.23
C ILE A 147 -8.79 3.89 -1.54
N ALA A 148 -9.50 4.56 -0.65
CA ALA A 148 -10.76 4.06 -0.10
C ALA A 148 -11.86 5.11 -0.28
N VAL A 149 -13.02 4.68 -0.78
CA VAL A 149 -14.18 5.58 -0.97
C VAL A 149 -15.05 5.55 0.27
N LEU A 150 -15.28 6.71 0.86
CA LEU A 150 -16.09 6.87 2.07
C LEU A 150 -17.58 6.95 1.74
N PRO A 151 -18.47 6.62 2.70
CA PRO A 151 -19.91 6.72 2.50
C PRO A 151 -20.42 8.12 2.11
N ASN A 152 -19.69 9.17 2.46
CA ASN A 152 -19.99 10.57 2.11
C ASN A 152 -19.55 10.94 0.67
N GLY A 153 -18.86 10.03 -0.03
CA GLY A 153 -18.32 10.26 -1.38
C GLY A 153 -16.91 10.85 -1.42
N ASN A 154 -16.30 11.12 -0.26
CA ASN A 154 -14.89 11.49 -0.17
C ASN A 154 -14.00 10.27 -0.48
N VAL A 155 -12.74 10.55 -0.78
CA VAL A 155 -11.76 9.53 -1.13
C VAL A 155 -10.56 9.67 -0.21
N LEU A 156 -10.29 8.65 0.60
CA LEU A 156 -9.01 8.50 1.27
C LEU A 156 -7.97 8.03 0.24
N MET A 157 -6.77 8.56 0.35
CA MET A 157 -5.65 8.23 -0.53
C MET A 157 -4.40 8.03 0.31
N ILE A 158 -3.61 7.01 -0.02
CA ILE A 158 -2.25 6.90 0.48
C ILE A 158 -1.35 7.77 -0.41
N ALA A 159 -0.45 8.54 0.20
CA ALA A 159 0.51 9.34 -0.51
C ALA A 159 1.87 9.35 0.19
N TRP A 160 2.93 9.52 -0.60
CA TRP A 160 4.24 9.89 -0.08
C TRP A 160 4.28 11.39 0.19
N GLU A 161 4.92 11.80 1.27
CA GLU A 161 5.40 13.18 1.47
C GLU A 161 6.93 13.21 1.49
N ARG A 162 7.55 14.30 1.05
CA ARG A 162 9.01 14.44 1.02
C ARG A 162 9.54 15.01 2.34
N LYS A 163 10.54 14.36 2.93
CA LYS A 163 11.35 14.88 4.04
C LYS A 163 12.82 14.91 3.63
N SER A 164 13.47 16.05 3.80
CA SER A 164 14.89 16.18 3.48
C SER A 164 15.74 15.31 4.42
N VAL A 165 16.97 15.02 4.00
CA VAL A 165 17.98 14.37 4.85
C VAL A 165 18.12 15.09 6.19
N GLU A 166 18.17 16.42 6.19
CA GLU A 166 18.29 17.23 7.40
C GLU A 166 17.05 17.11 8.31
N GLU A 167 15.84 17.11 7.73
CA GLU A 167 14.60 16.93 8.49
C GLU A 167 14.56 15.55 9.15
N ALA A 168 14.98 14.49 8.43
CA ALA A 168 15.03 13.14 8.98
C ALA A 168 16.06 13.00 10.11
N ILE A 169 17.26 13.55 9.96
CA ILE A 169 18.29 13.56 11.01
C ILE A 169 17.80 14.35 12.23
N ALA A 170 17.09 15.46 12.01
CA ALA A 170 16.51 16.27 13.08
C ALA A 170 15.43 15.53 13.87
N GLN A 171 14.77 14.51 13.29
CA GLN A 171 13.83 13.62 13.98
C GLN A 171 14.49 12.35 14.56
N GLY A 172 15.83 12.27 14.53
CA GLY A 172 16.60 11.17 15.13
C GLY A 172 16.79 9.95 14.21
N ARG A 173 16.61 10.09 12.90
CA ARG A 173 17.08 9.08 11.92
C ARG A 173 18.61 8.98 11.97
N ASP A 174 19.14 7.76 12.05
CA ASP A 174 20.57 7.48 11.92
C ASP A 174 21.04 7.93 10.53
N PRO A 175 21.97 8.89 10.44
CA PRO A 175 22.49 9.37 9.16
C PRO A 175 23.04 8.25 8.26
N LYS A 176 23.46 7.11 8.83
CA LYS A 176 23.95 5.96 8.05
C LYS A 176 22.85 5.26 7.25
N LEU A 177 21.59 5.44 7.63
CA LEU A 177 20.42 4.88 6.95
C LEU A 177 19.92 5.79 5.82
N LEU A 178 20.49 6.99 5.67
CA LEU A 178 20.09 7.97 4.67
C LEU A 178 21.10 7.97 3.52
N LYS A 179 20.57 7.85 2.31
CA LYS A 179 21.34 7.97 1.07
C LYS A 179 20.72 8.99 0.11
N ASP A 180 19.48 9.37 0.36
CA ASP A 180 18.69 10.42 -0.28
C ASP A 180 17.67 10.92 0.77
N ASP A 181 16.76 11.80 0.36
CA ASP A 181 15.57 12.17 1.11
C ASP A 181 14.76 10.94 1.58
N LEU A 182 13.93 11.14 2.60
CA LEU A 182 13.03 10.12 3.12
C LEU A 182 11.60 10.44 2.71
N TRP A 183 10.88 9.44 2.22
CA TRP A 183 9.47 9.53 1.82
C TRP A 183 8.62 8.68 2.76
N PRO A 184 8.22 9.23 3.92
CA PRO A 184 7.15 8.64 4.73
C PRO A 184 5.82 8.67 3.96
N ASP A 185 4.95 7.70 4.24
CA ASP A 185 3.56 7.78 3.77
C ASP A 185 2.70 8.56 4.77
N TYR A 186 1.61 9.10 4.24
CA TYR A 186 0.53 9.70 4.99
C TYR A 186 -0.80 9.36 4.29
N VAL A 187 -1.90 9.63 4.99
CA VAL A 187 -3.25 9.45 4.46
C VAL A 187 -3.92 10.81 4.34
N VAL A 188 -4.54 11.05 3.19
CA VAL A 188 -5.29 12.28 2.92
C VAL A 188 -6.73 11.94 2.52
N GLU A 189 -7.70 12.63 3.11
CA GLU A 189 -9.10 12.59 2.69
C GLU A 189 -9.41 13.76 1.75
N ILE A 190 -9.85 13.43 0.53
CA ILE A 190 -10.21 14.39 -0.50
C ILE A 190 -11.73 14.42 -0.67
N GLN A 191 -12.30 15.61 -0.56
CA GLN A 191 -13.64 15.93 -1.04
C GLN A 191 -13.59 16.32 -2.53
N PRO A 192 -14.15 15.54 -3.46
CA PRO A 192 -14.17 15.89 -4.88
C PRO A 192 -14.94 17.19 -5.15
N GLU A 193 -14.42 18.05 -6.03
CA GLU A 193 -15.08 19.30 -6.43
C GLU A 193 -15.18 19.43 -7.95
N GLY A 194 -16.35 19.87 -8.45
CA GLY A 194 -16.59 20.11 -9.86
C GLY A 194 -16.28 18.90 -10.75
N THR A 195 -15.72 19.15 -11.93
CA THR A 195 -15.20 18.13 -12.86
C THR A 195 -13.68 17.96 -12.76
N THR A 196 -12.99 18.86 -12.07
CA THR A 196 -11.55 18.81 -11.83
C THR A 196 -11.24 19.42 -10.46
N GLY A 197 -10.42 18.75 -9.66
CA GLY A 197 -9.97 19.27 -8.37
C GLY A 197 -10.62 18.59 -7.17
N GLY A 198 -10.22 19.02 -5.98
CA GLY A 198 -10.75 18.51 -4.74
C GLY A 198 -10.16 19.29 -3.57
N LYS A 199 -10.85 19.22 -2.43
CA LYS A 199 -10.42 19.85 -1.19
C LYS A 199 -9.91 18.78 -0.24
N VAL A 200 -8.72 19.00 0.32
CA VAL A 200 -8.24 18.22 1.47
C VAL A 200 -9.09 18.59 2.69
N VAL A 201 -9.72 17.59 3.30
CA VAL A 201 -10.63 17.78 4.45
C VAL A 201 -10.16 17.09 5.73
N TRP A 202 -9.23 16.14 5.62
CA TRP A 202 -8.58 15.48 6.74
C TRP A 202 -7.23 14.90 6.29
N GLU A 203 -6.26 14.87 7.21
CA GLU A 203 -4.92 14.31 6.96
C GLU A 203 -4.41 13.61 8.22
N TRP A 204 -3.66 12.52 8.03
CA TRP A 204 -2.88 11.85 9.06
C TRP A 204 -1.48 11.58 8.52
N HIS A 205 -0.45 12.03 9.22
CA HIS A 205 0.94 11.88 8.82
C HIS A 205 1.65 10.90 9.74
N MET A 206 2.26 9.85 9.18
CA MET A 206 3.15 8.98 9.97
C MET A 206 4.24 9.80 10.68
N TRP A 207 4.71 10.86 10.04
CA TRP A 207 5.79 11.71 10.54
C TRP A 207 5.52 12.30 11.93
N ASP A 208 4.25 12.41 12.34
CA ASP A 208 3.88 12.94 13.65
C ASP A 208 3.92 11.88 14.77
N HIS A 209 4.06 10.59 14.41
CA HIS A 209 3.98 9.45 15.34
C HIS A 209 5.29 8.68 15.47
N LEU A 210 6.41 9.41 15.47
CA LEU A 210 7.74 8.82 15.47
C LEU A 210 8.26 8.51 16.88
N ILE A 211 9.12 7.49 16.99
CA ILE A 211 9.96 7.18 18.15
C ILE A 211 11.36 6.76 17.69
N GLN A 212 12.38 6.91 18.53
CA GLN A 212 13.74 6.44 18.24
C GLN A 212 14.58 6.21 19.49
N GLU A 213 15.55 5.29 19.41
CA GLU A 213 16.52 4.98 20.48
C GLU A 213 17.97 5.38 20.12
N PHE A 214 18.17 6.01 18.95
CA PHE A 214 19.48 6.27 18.38
C PHE A 214 20.18 7.48 19.03
N ASP A 215 19.55 8.65 19.04
CA ASP A 215 20.12 9.89 19.57
C ASP A 215 19.26 10.47 20.68
N ARG A 216 19.75 10.35 21.92
CA ARG A 216 19.08 10.85 23.12
C ARG A 216 18.89 12.36 23.19
N ASN A 217 19.55 13.12 22.32
CA ASN A 217 19.45 14.57 22.30
C ASN A 217 18.49 15.08 21.22
N GLN A 218 17.96 14.20 20.37
CA GLN A 218 16.98 14.54 19.36
C GLN A 218 15.54 14.30 19.87
N PRO A 219 14.54 14.92 19.24
CA PRO A 219 13.13 14.60 19.43
C PRO A 219 12.84 13.09 19.36
N ASN A 220 11.69 12.72 19.89
CA ASN A 220 11.14 11.36 19.83
C ASN A 220 12.03 10.29 20.47
N TYR A 221 13.03 10.68 21.28
CA TYR A 221 13.85 9.71 22.00
C TYR A 221 13.04 8.98 23.06
N GLY A 222 12.97 7.65 22.97
CA GLY A 222 12.24 6.81 23.88
C GLY A 222 12.51 5.33 23.63
N ILE A 223 12.07 4.47 24.55
CA ILE A 223 12.21 3.01 24.39
C ILE A 223 11.08 2.52 23.48
N VAL A 224 11.43 1.99 22.31
CA VAL A 224 10.49 1.68 21.22
C VAL A 224 9.43 0.67 21.67
N TYR A 225 9.83 -0.44 22.29
CA TYR A 225 8.88 -1.50 22.66
C TYR A 225 7.84 -1.05 23.69
N THR A 226 8.12 0.01 24.46
CA THR A 226 7.16 0.58 25.43
C THR A 226 6.12 1.52 24.81
N HIS A 227 6.23 1.80 23.51
CA HIS A 227 5.31 2.67 22.77
C HIS A 227 4.85 1.99 21.46
N PRO A 228 4.07 0.89 21.54
CA PRO A 228 3.62 0.16 20.35
C PRO A 228 2.75 1.01 19.41
N GLY A 229 2.18 2.12 19.90
CA GLY A 229 1.44 3.12 19.12
C GLY A 229 2.31 4.05 18.25
N LEU A 230 3.64 4.04 18.42
CA LEU A 230 4.58 4.90 17.70
C LEU A 230 5.47 4.08 16.74
N ILE A 231 6.11 4.78 15.82
CA ILE A 231 6.82 4.20 14.68
C ILE A 231 8.32 4.51 14.80
N ASP A 232 9.14 3.46 14.90
CA ASP A 232 10.59 3.63 15.02
C ASP A 232 11.16 4.19 13.71
N ILE A 233 11.59 5.46 13.72
CA ILE A 233 12.16 6.12 12.54
C ILE A 233 13.42 5.41 12.05
N ASN A 234 14.05 4.55 12.85
CA ASN A 234 15.24 3.79 12.46
C ASN A 234 14.94 2.36 12.03
N ASN A 235 13.67 1.97 11.97
CA ASN A 235 13.29 0.72 11.35
C ASN A 235 13.51 0.81 9.83
N THR A 236 14.25 -0.16 9.29
CA THR A 236 14.60 -0.23 7.87
C THR A 236 13.72 -1.20 7.08
N GLY A 237 12.77 -1.87 7.73
CA GLY A 237 11.98 -2.96 7.15
C GLY A 237 12.79 -4.24 6.86
N ALA A 238 14.13 -4.14 6.86
CA ALA A 238 15.03 -5.26 6.74
C ALA A 238 14.98 -6.12 8.00
N SER A 239 14.92 -7.44 7.81
CA SER A 239 15.22 -8.40 8.87
C SER A 239 16.68 -8.21 9.29
N PRO A 240 17.00 -7.98 10.57
CA PRO A 240 18.40 -7.85 10.97
C PRO A 240 19.11 -9.20 10.92
N PRO A 241 20.43 -9.22 10.64
CA PRO A 241 21.21 -10.44 10.71
C PRO A 241 21.39 -10.87 12.17
N ALA A 242 20.99 -12.11 12.43
CA ALA A 242 21.30 -13.02 13.54
C ALA A 242 20.98 -12.65 15.00
N GLY A 243 20.71 -13.71 15.77
CA GLY A 243 20.20 -13.67 17.14
C GLY A 243 21.19 -13.18 18.23
N PRO A 244 20.77 -13.25 19.51
CA PRO A 244 21.40 -12.55 20.63
C PRO A 244 22.90 -12.86 20.83
N ASP A 245 23.29 -14.11 20.59
CA ASP A 245 24.68 -14.57 20.72
C ASP A 245 25.59 -14.02 19.61
N GLU A 246 25.02 -13.76 18.43
CA GLU A 246 25.73 -13.20 17.29
C GLU A 246 25.89 -11.68 17.44
N LEU A 247 24.89 -10.98 17.98
CA LEU A 247 24.96 -9.56 18.30
C LEU A 247 25.99 -9.25 19.41
N ALA A 248 26.13 -10.13 20.41
CA ALA A 248 27.16 -10.04 21.44
C ALA A 248 28.57 -10.29 20.88
N LYS A 249 28.69 -11.21 19.90
CA LYS A 249 29.95 -11.54 19.22
C LYS A 249 30.39 -10.43 18.25
N LEU A 250 29.48 -9.83 17.50
CA LEU A 250 29.76 -8.73 16.56
C LEU A 250 30.19 -7.43 17.26
N ARG A 251 29.63 -7.14 18.45
CA ARG A 251 30.11 -6.05 19.32
C ARG A 251 31.53 -6.28 19.86
N SER A 252 31.95 -7.55 20.02
CA SER A 252 33.29 -7.91 20.49
C SER A 252 34.37 -7.93 19.38
N LEU A 253 33.96 -7.98 18.10
CA LEU A 253 34.85 -8.04 16.94
C LEU A 253 34.92 -6.72 16.14
N GLY A 254 34.13 -5.70 16.53
CA GLY A 254 34.16 -4.36 15.91
C GLY A 254 33.33 -4.19 14.64
N TYR A 255 32.46 -5.14 14.29
CA TYR A 255 31.65 -5.12 13.06
C TYR A 255 30.32 -4.34 13.19
N VAL A 256 29.94 -3.92 14.39
CA VAL A 256 28.96 -2.82 14.55
C VAL A 256 29.75 -1.52 14.49
N GLY A 257 29.87 -0.98 13.27
CA GLY A 257 30.73 0.15 12.94
C GLY A 257 31.85 -0.19 11.95
N GLY A 258 31.51 -0.52 10.71
CA GLY A 258 32.47 -0.70 9.62
C GLY A 258 31.73 -0.80 8.30
N GLY A 259 32.12 0.04 7.34
CA GLY A 259 31.35 0.32 6.13
C GLY A 259 31.48 -0.70 5.00
N ASP A 260 30.75 -0.33 3.95
CA ASP A 260 30.73 -0.81 2.57
C ASP A 260 30.37 -2.28 2.35
N ASP A 261 29.30 -2.51 1.58
CA ASP A 261 29.40 -3.34 0.39
C ASP A 261 28.18 -3.20 -0.53
N ASP A 262 28.52 -3.26 -1.82
CA ASP A 262 27.74 -3.10 -3.02
C ASP A 262 26.81 -4.29 -3.28
N ASP A 263 25.55 -3.98 -3.59
CA ASP A 263 24.70 -4.79 -4.47
C ASP A 263 23.88 -3.81 -5.33
N ASP A 264 23.77 -4.12 -6.63
CA ASP A 264 23.34 -3.22 -7.72
C ASP A 264 21.90 -2.69 -7.54
N ASP A 265 21.84 -1.56 -6.83
CA ASP A 265 20.71 -0.73 -6.43
C ASP A 265 20.62 0.53 -7.30
N SER A 266 20.82 0.37 -8.61
CA SER A 266 21.06 1.49 -9.54
C SER A 266 19.85 2.38 -9.83
N ASP A 267 18.69 2.14 -9.23
CA ASP A 267 17.69 3.20 -9.05
C ASP A 267 17.73 3.70 -7.61
N GLN A 268 18.72 4.55 -7.35
CA GLN A 268 19.10 5.08 -6.03
C GLN A 268 17.95 5.76 -5.26
N ARG A 269 16.82 6.05 -5.94
CA ARG A 269 15.58 6.64 -5.42
C ARG A 269 14.62 5.63 -4.77
N LYS A 270 14.83 4.32 -4.94
CA LYS A 270 14.03 3.28 -4.26
C LYS A 270 14.23 3.22 -2.76
N ARG A 271 15.30 3.85 -2.25
CA ARG A 271 15.61 3.91 -0.81
C ARG A 271 14.89 5.03 -0.07
N ALA A 272 14.28 5.97 -0.79
CA ALA A 272 13.51 7.05 -0.18
C ALA A 272 12.11 6.58 0.27
N ASP A 273 11.49 5.67 -0.50
CA ASP A 273 10.22 5.01 -0.19
C ASP A 273 10.33 4.12 1.06
N TRP A 274 9.88 4.65 2.21
CA TRP A 274 10.21 4.05 3.50
C TRP A 274 9.28 2.90 3.88
N MET A 275 7.97 3.15 3.97
CA MET A 275 6.98 2.17 4.43
C MET A 275 6.37 1.36 3.29
N HIS A 276 6.29 1.95 2.10
CA HIS A 276 5.66 1.37 0.91
C HIS A 276 4.25 0.86 1.21
N THR A 277 3.40 1.72 1.78
CA THR A 277 2.02 1.35 2.07
C THR A 277 1.27 1.11 0.79
N ASN A 278 0.62 -0.05 0.71
CA ASN A 278 0.12 -0.58 -0.56
C ASN A 278 -1.37 -0.92 -0.57
N ALA A 279 -2.05 -0.75 0.56
CA ALA A 279 -3.49 -0.94 0.66
C ALA A 279 -4.06 -0.09 1.80
N ILE A 280 -5.28 0.38 1.59
CA ILE A 280 -6.06 1.15 2.56
C ILE A 280 -7.52 0.66 2.53
N ASP A 281 -8.11 0.44 3.70
CA ASP A 281 -9.54 0.21 3.83
C ASP A 281 -10.13 1.07 4.95
N TYR A 282 -11.41 1.39 4.83
CA TYR A 282 -12.15 2.19 5.80
C TYR A 282 -13.31 1.39 6.39
N ASN A 283 -13.32 1.33 7.72
CA ASN A 283 -14.40 0.75 8.50
C ASN A 283 -15.36 1.85 8.99
N PRO A 284 -16.57 1.99 8.39
CA PRO A 284 -17.51 3.04 8.76
C PRO A 284 -18.20 2.82 10.12
N GLU A 285 -18.20 1.60 10.66
CA GLU A 285 -18.81 1.32 11.97
C GLU A 285 -17.89 1.78 13.11
N LEU A 286 -16.58 1.57 12.95
CA LEU A 286 -15.57 1.98 13.91
C LEU A 286 -15.05 3.40 13.65
N ASP A 287 -15.20 3.90 12.43
CA ASP A 287 -14.57 5.13 11.93
C ASP A 287 -13.03 5.06 12.03
N GLN A 288 -12.49 3.98 11.46
CA GLN A 288 -11.08 3.62 11.51
C GLN A 288 -10.58 3.24 10.13
N ILE A 289 -9.27 3.39 9.93
CA ILE A 289 -8.58 3.08 8.67
C ILE A 289 -7.56 1.96 8.93
N ALA A 290 -7.55 0.94 8.07
CA ALA A 290 -6.53 -0.09 8.05
C ALA A 290 -5.53 0.21 6.93
N LEU A 291 -4.25 0.03 7.22
CA LEU A 291 -3.15 0.24 6.30
C LEU A 291 -2.27 -1.01 6.23
N SER A 292 -1.82 -1.35 5.03
CA SER A 292 -0.82 -2.40 4.82
C SER A 292 0.55 -1.78 4.59
N ALA A 293 1.37 -1.70 5.66
CA ALA A 293 2.73 -1.18 5.63
C ALA A 293 3.70 -2.29 5.18
N LYS A 294 3.89 -2.42 3.87
CA LYS A 294 4.60 -3.56 3.24
C LYS A 294 6.02 -3.74 3.78
N HIS A 295 6.83 -2.68 3.80
CA HIS A 295 8.23 -2.78 4.22
C HIS A 295 8.36 -3.10 5.71
N PHE A 296 7.37 -2.75 6.53
CA PHE A 296 7.32 -3.14 7.93
C PHE A 296 6.83 -4.58 8.10
N SER A 297 6.20 -5.15 7.07
CA SER A 297 5.45 -6.40 7.16
C SER A 297 4.40 -6.33 8.27
N GLU A 298 3.67 -5.23 8.34
CA GLU A 298 2.63 -5.01 9.34
C GLU A 298 1.34 -4.48 8.74
N ILE A 299 0.22 -4.88 9.34
CA ILE A 299 -1.06 -4.22 9.21
C ILE A 299 -1.18 -3.22 10.36
N TRP A 300 -1.56 -1.98 10.07
CA TRP A 300 -1.79 -0.91 11.05
C TRP A 300 -3.25 -0.47 11.03
N ILE A 301 -3.76 0.03 12.17
CA ILE A 301 -5.06 0.69 12.26
C ILE A 301 -4.92 2.04 12.97
N ILE A 302 -5.52 3.08 12.38
CA ILE A 302 -5.53 4.46 12.89
C ILE A 302 -6.96 4.99 13.08
N ASP A 303 -7.11 5.99 13.95
CA ASP A 303 -8.39 6.62 14.26
C ASP A 303 -8.73 7.73 13.26
N HIS A 304 -9.78 7.53 12.45
CA HIS A 304 -10.26 8.52 11.49
C HIS A 304 -11.26 9.51 12.11
N SER A 305 -11.78 9.23 13.31
CA SER A 305 -12.71 10.13 13.98
C SER A 305 -12.08 11.42 14.51
N THR A 306 -10.78 11.56 14.35
CA THR A 306 -9.95 12.72 14.71
C THR A 306 -10.22 13.90 13.76
N THR A 307 -9.98 15.13 14.22
CA THR A 307 -9.66 16.23 13.29
C THR A 307 -8.22 16.10 12.78
N THR A 308 -7.81 16.83 11.72
CA THR A 308 -6.40 16.85 11.28
C THR A 308 -5.45 17.24 12.43
N GLU A 309 -5.84 18.18 13.28
CA GLU A 309 -5.02 18.60 14.42
C GLU A 309 -4.93 17.52 15.51
N GLU A 310 -6.01 16.78 15.76
CA GLU A 310 -5.98 15.64 16.68
C GLU A 310 -5.15 14.48 16.11
N ALA A 311 -5.29 14.23 14.80
CA ALA A 311 -4.55 13.21 14.06
C ALA A 311 -3.04 13.49 14.11
N ALA A 312 -2.60 14.74 14.00
CA ALA A 312 -1.19 15.13 14.17
C ALA A 312 -0.67 15.07 15.63
N SER A 313 -1.49 14.59 16.57
CA SER A 313 -1.17 14.57 18.00
C SER A 313 -1.36 13.17 18.60
N HIS A 314 -1.01 13.04 19.89
CA HIS A 314 -1.19 11.80 20.66
C HIS A 314 -2.50 11.77 21.49
N GLN A 315 -3.44 12.69 21.20
CA GLN A 315 -4.68 12.88 21.97
C GLN A 315 -5.85 13.26 21.05
N GLY A 316 -7.07 12.93 21.47
CA GLY A 316 -8.29 13.17 20.67
C GLY A 316 -8.75 11.91 19.93
N GLY A 317 -9.75 12.07 19.06
CA GLY A 317 -10.48 10.95 18.47
C GLY A 317 -11.28 10.13 19.49
N LYS A 318 -12.08 9.17 18.99
CA LYS A 318 -12.88 8.26 19.80
C LYS A 318 -12.02 7.37 20.71
N ALA A 319 -10.82 7.01 20.26
CA ALA A 319 -9.89 6.21 21.04
C ALA A 319 -9.11 7.03 22.09
N GLY A 320 -9.16 8.37 22.02
CA GLY A 320 -8.37 9.25 22.89
C GLY A 320 -6.85 9.16 22.64
N LYS A 321 -6.45 8.73 21.45
CA LYS A 321 -5.05 8.47 21.05
C LYS A 321 -4.54 9.41 19.95
N GLY A 322 -5.37 10.34 19.48
CA GLY A 322 -5.03 11.15 18.30
C GLY A 322 -4.72 10.24 17.11
N GLY A 323 -3.60 10.48 16.42
CA GLY A 323 -3.16 9.63 15.31
C GLY A 323 -2.23 8.48 15.66
N ASP A 324 -1.93 8.23 16.94
CA ASP A 324 -1.11 7.06 17.31
C ASP A 324 -1.78 5.76 16.83
N LEU A 325 -0.97 4.75 16.48
CA LEU A 325 -1.48 3.47 16.02
C LEU A 325 -2.36 2.83 17.11
N LEU A 326 -3.62 2.57 16.77
CA LEU A 326 -4.55 1.85 17.65
C LEU A 326 -4.23 0.36 17.71
N TYR A 327 -3.70 -0.17 16.61
CA TYR A 327 -3.35 -1.57 16.43
C TYR A 327 -2.24 -1.70 15.40
N ARG A 328 -1.36 -2.68 15.63
CA ARG A 328 -0.38 -3.14 14.66
C ARG A 328 -0.18 -4.64 14.78
N TRP A 329 -0.04 -5.34 13.67
CA TRP A 329 0.13 -6.78 13.68
C TRP A 329 0.94 -7.29 12.49
N GLY A 330 1.69 -8.36 12.70
CA GLY A 330 2.39 -9.09 11.63
C GLY A 330 3.90 -9.22 11.81
N ASN A 331 4.55 -8.21 12.40
CA ASN A 331 6.01 -8.24 12.62
C ASN A 331 6.38 -7.54 13.93
N PRO A 332 6.28 -8.22 15.09
CA PRO A 332 6.61 -7.63 16.40
C PRO A 332 8.05 -7.11 16.52
N TRP A 333 8.97 -7.64 15.71
CA TRP A 333 10.34 -7.13 15.60
C TRP A 333 10.39 -5.66 15.16
N ALA A 334 9.43 -5.20 14.36
CA ALA A 334 9.38 -3.83 13.83
C ALA A 334 9.29 -2.74 14.91
N TYR A 335 8.87 -3.11 16.12
CA TYR A 335 8.83 -2.26 17.30
C TYR A 335 9.51 -2.90 18.52
N LYS A 336 10.45 -3.82 18.27
CA LYS A 336 11.30 -4.44 19.30
C LYS A 336 10.53 -5.19 20.41
N SER A 337 9.30 -5.66 20.12
CA SER A 337 8.47 -6.44 21.06
C SER A 337 8.47 -7.95 20.76
N GLY A 338 9.29 -8.40 19.80
CA GLY A 338 9.48 -9.82 19.51
C GLY A 338 10.75 -10.09 18.72
N THR A 339 10.86 -11.30 18.21
CA THR A 339 11.97 -11.83 17.40
C THR A 339 11.56 -11.99 15.94
N LEU A 340 12.51 -12.36 15.07
CA LEU A 340 12.21 -12.70 13.68
C LEU A 340 11.28 -13.91 13.55
N ASP A 341 11.33 -14.84 14.50
CA ASP A 341 10.47 -16.04 14.50
C ASP A 341 9.01 -15.70 14.80
N ASP A 342 8.73 -14.54 15.39
CA ASP A 342 7.38 -14.04 15.66
C ASP A 342 6.76 -13.34 14.43
N LYS A 343 7.49 -13.21 13.32
CA LYS A 343 7.02 -12.56 12.10
C LYS A 343 6.01 -13.46 11.36
N GLN A 344 4.79 -12.96 11.20
CA GLN A 344 3.66 -13.63 10.53
C GLN A 344 3.42 -13.10 9.11
N LEU A 345 3.69 -11.82 8.87
CA LEU A 345 3.52 -11.16 7.57
C LEU A 345 4.84 -10.97 6.86
N TYR A 346 4.83 -11.05 5.53
CA TYR A 346 6.02 -11.00 4.69
C TYR A 346 5.69 -10.25 3.41
N ASP A 347 5.82 -8.92 3.47
CA ASP A 347 5.54 -7.98 2.38
C ASP A 347 4.09 -8.06 1.86
N GLN A 348 3.12 -8.13 2.77
CA GLN A 348 1.70 -8.32 2.45
C GLN A 348 1.08 -7.17 1.64
N HIS A 349 -0.07 -7.44 1.02
CA HIS A 349 -0.90 -6.52 0.24
C HIS A 349 -2.38 -6.68 0.59
N ASP A 350 -3.19 -5.70 0.16
CA ASP A 350 -4.66 -5.76 0.13
C ASP A 350 -5.28 -6.08 1.50
N VAL A 351 -4.94 -5.28 2.51
CA VAL A 351 -5.64 -5.37 3.80
C VAL A 351 -7.09 -4.91 3.62
N ARG A 352 -8.04 -5.72 4.10
CA ARG A 352 -9.49 -5.45 4.01
C ARG A 352 -10.20 -5.88 5.28
N TRP A 353 -11.14 -5.09 5.77
CA TRP A 353 -12.15 -5.63 6.69
C TRP A 353 -13.15 -6.49 5.92
N ILE A 354 -13.52 -7.62 6.51
CA ILE A 354 -14.65 -8.39 6.03
C ILE A 354 -15.94 -7.63 6.41
N PRO A 355 -16.75 -7.23 5.42
CA PRO A 355 -17.95 -6.43 5.67
C PRO A 355 -19.05 -7.22 6.40
N PRO A 356 -19.97 -6.52 7.09
CA PRO A 356 -21.12 -7.14 7.74
C PRO A 356 -21.93 -8.03 6.80
N GLY A 357 -22.33 -9.21 7.30
CA GLY A 357 -23.14 -10.18 6.56
C GLY A 357 -22.35 -11.22 5.78
N LEU A 358 -21.02 -11.17 5.78
CA LEU A 358 -20.15 -12.24 5.28
C LEU A 358 -19.59 -13.10 6.44
N PRO A 359 -19.23 -14.38 6.19
CA PRO A 359 -18.45 -15.16 7.13
C PRO A 359 -17.15 -14.43 7.49
N GLY A 360 -16.81 -14.35 8.78
CA GLY A 360 -15.66 -13.57 9.28
C GLY A 360 -15.92 -12.07 9.41
N ALA A 361 -17.16 -11.58 9.30
CA ALA A 361 -17.46 -10.15 9.41
C ALA A 361 -16.81 -9.49 10.65
N GLY A 362 -16.04 -8.42 10.41
CA GLY A 362 -15.24 -7.73 11.42
C GLY A 362 -13.76 -8.16 11.44
N ASP A 363 -13.42 -9.32 10.89
CA ASP A 363 -12.04 -9.77 10.73
C ASP A 363 -11.34 -8.97 9.62
N LEU A 364 -10.01 -9.05 9.61
CA LEU A 364 -9.15 -8.49 8.58
C LEU A 364 -8.60 -9.60 7.70
N THR A 365 -8.62 -9.39 6.38
CA THR A 365 -7.93 -10.26 5.42
C THR A 365 -6.77 -9.53 4.78
N ALA A 366 -5.75 -10.27 4.34
CA ALA A 366 -4.67 -9.75 3.52
C ALA A 366 -4.03 -10.85 2.66
N PHE A 367 -3.45 -10.46 1.52
CA PHE A 367 -2.59 -11.31 0.71
C PHE A 367 -1.16 -11.23 1.24
N ASN A 368 -0.68 -12.29 1.90
CA ASN A 368 0.67 -12.37 2.44
C ASN A 368 1.62 -12.93 1.37
N ASN A 369 2.39 -12.05 0.73
CA ASN A 369 3.24 -12.38 -0.41
C ASN A 369 4.27 -13.48 -0.10
N GLY A 370 4.77 -13.53 1.13
CA GLY A 370 5.71 -14.56 1.55
C GLY A 370 7.13 -14.29 1.09
N ALA A 371 7.54 -13.02 1.03
CA ALA A 371 8.93 -12.65 0.74
C ALA A 371 9.89 -13.47 1.63
N GLY A 372 10.79 -14.24 0.99
CA GLY A 372 11.74 -15.14 1.67
C GLY A 372 11.17 -16.48 2.17
N ARG A 373 9.84 -16.70 2.18
CA ARG A 373 9.20 -17.96 2.65
C ARG A 373 9.07 -19.03 1.57
N GLY A 374 9.09 -18.64 0.30
CA GLY A 374 8.91 -19.57 -0.83
C GLY A 374 7.46 -19.95 -1.14
N TYR A 375 6.48 -19.33 -0.46
CA TYR A 375 5.05 -19.49 -0.74
C TYR A 375 4.27 -18.25 -0.29
N SER A 376 3.17 -17.94 -0.96
CA SER A 376 2.21 -16.91 -0.54
C SER A 376 1.02 -17.54 0.20
N SER A 377 0.28 -16.75 0.95
CA SER A 377 -0.91 -17.19 1.68
C SER A 377 -1.98 -16.09 1.71
N ILE A 378 -3.24 -16.48 1.82
CA ILE A 378 -4.30 -15.57 2.29
C ILE A 378 -4.33 -15.71 3.80
N ILE A 379 -4.34 -14.57 4.50
CA ILE A 379 -4.55 -14.55 5.94
C ILE A 379 -5.91 -13.94 6.25
N GLU A 380 -6.52 -14.43 7.32
CA GLU A 380 -7.70 -13.87 7.97
C GLU A 380 -7.36 -13.80 9.46
N ILE A 381 -7.51 -12.62 10.08
CA ILE A 381 -7.22 -12.40 11.49
C ILE A 381 -8.42 -11.74 12.16
N THR A 382 -8.74 -12.19 13.37
CA THR A 382 -9.67 -11.50 14.25
C THR A 382 -8.88 -10.56 15.17
N PRO A 383 -8.93 -9.22 14.96
CA PRO A 383 -8.25 -8.30 15.87
C PRO A 383 -8.92 -8.33 17.25
N PRO A 384 -8.17 -8.16 18.35
CA PRO A 384 -8.70 -8.24 19.71
C PRO A 384 -9.43 -6.95 20.13
N ILE A 385 -10.45 -6.57 19.37
CA ILE A 385 -11.25 -5.34 19.53
C ILE A 385 -12.01 -5.38 20.87
N LYS A 386 -12.00 -4.25 21.57
CA LYS A 386 -12.78 -3.96 22.76
C LYS A 386 -14.09 -3.27 22.39
N ALA A 387 -15.03 -3.23 23.34
CA ALA A 387 -16.32 -2.59 23.14
C ALA A 387 -16.24 -1.07 22.85
N ASP A 388 -15.13 -0.41 23.19
CA ASP A 388 -14.88 1.00 22.90
C ASP A 388 -14.20 1.24 21.54
N GLY A 389 -13.99 0.18 20.74
CA GLY A 389 -13.32 0.26 19.44
C GLY A 389 -11.78 0.28 19.51
N THR A 390 -11.19 0.24 20.71
CA THR A 390 -9.73 0.05 20.88
C THR A 390 -9.35 -1.42 20.87
N TYR A 391 -8.06 -1.73 20.94
CA TYR A 391 -7.54 -3.10 20.83
C TYR A 391 -6.86 -3.53 22.13
N THR A 392 -7.01 -4.81 22.47
CA THR A 392 -6.36 -5.39 23.66
C THR A 392 -4.91 -5.71 23.34
N LEU A 393 -4.00 -5.05 24.06
CA LEU A 393 -2.58 -5.40 24.07
C LEU A 393 -2.37 -6.56 25.05
N GLY A 394 -1.62 -7.58 24.63
CA GLY A 394 -1.27 -8.73 25.45
C GLY A 394 -0.27 -8.38 26.55
N ASP A 395 -0.10 -9.28 27.52
CA ASP A 395 0.87 -9.15 28.61
C ASP A 395 2.34 -9.18 28.13
N ASP A 396 2.56 -9.53 26.87
CA ASP A 396 3.84 -9.57 26.18
C ASP A 396 4.10 -8.30 25.35
N ASP A 397 3.33 -7.23 25.57
CA ASP A 397 3.39 -5.97 24.83
C ASP A 397 3.17 -6.14 23.31
N ARG A 398 2.39 -7.16 22.91
CA ARG A 398 2.03 -7.43 21.51
C ARG A 398 0.52 -7.44 21.32
N TYR A 399 0.05 -6.98 20.17
CA TYR A 399 -1.33 -7.21 19.77
C TYR A 399 -1.46 -8.61 19.15
N GLY A 400 -2.47 -9.35 19.58
CA GLY A 400 -2.86 -10.62 18.96
C GLY A 400 -3.58 -10.42 17.63
N PRO A 401 -3.96 -11.52 16.95
CA PRO A 401 -3.84 -12.90 17.41
C PRO A 401 -2.40 -13.43 17.35
N SER A 402 -2.05 -14.35 18.25
CA SER A 402 -0.71 -14.98 18.29
C SER A 402 -0.59 -16.19 17.34
N GLU A 403 -1.71 -16.74 16.90
CA GLU A 403 -1.82 -17.90 16.00
C GLU A 403 -2.82 -17.60 14.88
N LEU A 404 -2.56 -18.15 13.69
CA LEU A 404 -3.38 -18.03 12.47
C LEU A 404 -4.21 -19.30 12.23
#